data_AF-A0A4Y9YUR6-F1
#
_entry.id   AF-A0A4Y9YUR6-F1
#
_cell.length_a   1.000
_cell.length_b   1.000
_cell.length_c   1.000
_cell.angle_alpha   90.00
_cell.angle_beta   90.00
_cell.angle_gamma   90.00
#
_symmetry.space_group_name_H-M   'P 1'
#
loop_
_entity.id
_entity.type
_entity.pdbx_description
1 polymer ?
#
loop_
_entity_poly.entity_id
_entity_poly.type
_entity_poly.pdbx_seq_one_letter_code
_entity_poly.pdbx_strand_id
1 'polypeptide(L)'
;MSNVEWDSKIVIGSKAKAPKVTRNTSDLNAVCAARRAGAVVATDKKVTTGLNKAHQGTDHQRIAKLDRENEVAPPAKIPPSVGRAMQAARMDLKLSQKDIAQKINEKPSVLQDYEAGKAIPNPQILGKLERALGVKLRGSDIGKKMEGPKKS
;
A
#
# COMPACT_ATOMS: atom_id res chain seq x y z
N MET A 1 55.47 -11.75 11.31
CA MET A 1 54.86 -11.38 10.02
C MET A 1 54.01 -10.14 10.25
N SER A 2 54.54 -8.97 9.92
CA SER A 2 53.89 -7.66 10.12
C SER A 2 53.06 -7.30 8.88
N ASN A 3 51.74 -7.35 9.00
CA ASN A 3 50.85 -6.90 7.93
C ASN A 3 50.74 -5.37 7.99
N VAL A 4 51.63 -4.67 7.29
CA VAL A 4 51.63 -3.20 7.20
C VAL A 4 50.66 -2.79 6.09
N GLU A 5 49.58 -2.14 6.53
CA GLU A 5 48.41 -1.69 5.78
C GLU A 5 48.75 -0.50 4.86
N TRP A 6 49.51 -0.73 3.79
CA TRP A 6 50.05 0.34 2.93
C TRP A 6 49.06 0.95 1.91
N ASP A 7 47.86 0.38 1.77
CA ASP A 7 46.90 0.74 0.71
C ASP A 7 45.53 1.25 1.22
N SER A 8 45.46 1.73 2.48
CA SER A 8 44.23 2.30 3.03
C SER A 8 44.02 3.74 2.55
N LYS A 9 43.51 3.91 1.33
CA LYS A 9 43.06 5.22 0.82
C LYS A 9 41.87 5.72 1.65
N ILE A 10 42.11 6.60 2.62
CA ILE A 10 41.06 7.24 3.42
C ILE A 10 40.24 8.15 2.49
N VAL A 11 39.11 7.65 2.00
CA VAL A 11 38.12 8.46 1.27
C VAL A 11 37.30 9.22 2.31
N ILE A 12 37.45 10.55 2.31
CA ILE A 12 36.63 11.44 3.14
C ILE A 12 35.16 11.16 2.81
N GLY A 13 34.37 10.77 3.82
CA GLY A 13 32.94 10.45 3.67
C GLY A 13 32.60 8.98 3.46
N SER A 14 33.57 8.06 3.31
CA SER A 14 33.32 6.62 3.14
C SER A 14 32.48 5.99 4.27
N LYS A 15 32.56 6.54 5.49
CA LYS A 15 31.81 6.10 6.68
C LYS A 15 30.64 7.02 7.05
N ALA A 16 30.31 8.01 6.21
CA ALA A 16 29.20 8.92 6.48
C ALA A 16 27.87 8.16 6.37
N LYS A 17 27.16 8.01 7.49
CA LYS A 17 25.83 7.40 7.53
C LYS A 17 24.78 8.47 7.28
N ALA A 18 24.03 8.33 6.19
CA ALA A 18 22.86 9.18 5.96
C ALA A 18 21.77 8.88 7.01
N PRO A 19 21.02 9.90 7.46
CA PRO A 19 19.89 9.69 8.36
C PRO A 19 18.85 8.80 7.69
N LYS A 20 18.47 7.70 8.35
CA LYS A 20 17.54 6.70 7.82
C LYS A 20 16.29 6.63 8.68
N VAL A 21 15.13 6.72 8.04
CA VAL A 21 13.83 6.51 8.68
C VAL A 21 13.61 5.02 8.93
N THR A 22 13.15 4.68 10.14
CA THR A 22 12.83 3.29 10.51
C THR A 22 11.69 2.75 9.66
N ARG A 23 11.96 1.70 8.88
CA ARG A 23 10.93 0.98 8.11
C ARG A 23 10.89 -0.51 8.45
N ASN A 24 12.03 -1.10 8.77
CA ASN A 24 12.16 -2.54 8.99
C ASN A 24 12.58 -2.87 10.42
N THR A 25 12.42 -4.14 10.83
CA THR A 25 12.82 -4.64 12.15
C THR A 25 14.30 -4.39 12.46
N SER A 26 15.17 -4.46 11.46
CA SER A 26 16.59 -4.11 11.60
C SER A 26 16.81 -2.65 11.98
N ASP A 27 16.00 -1.74 11.46
CA ASP A 27 16.09 -0.31 11.78
C ASP A 27 15.60 -0.04 13.20
N LEU A 28 14.59 -0.79 13.67
CA LEU A 28 14.15 -0.73 15.07
C LEU A 28 15.24 -1.19 16.03
N ASN A 29 15.93 -2.30 15.73
CA ASN A 29 17.05 -2.77 16.53
C ASN A 29 18.19 -1.72 16.56
N ALA A 30 18.45 -1.05 15.44
CA ALA A 30 19.42 0.03 15.38
C ALA A 30 19.01 1.26 16.22
N VAL A 31 17.74 1.66 16.20
CA VAL A 31 17.22 2.74 17.06
C VAL A 31 17.26 2.36 18.54
N CYS A 32 16.90 1.12 18.89
CA CYS A 32 16.99 0.62 20.25
C CYS A 32 18.45 0.62 20.75
N ALA A 33 19.41 0.22 19.92
CA ALA A 33 20.83 0.28 20.24
C ALA A 33 21.30 1.74 20.41
N ALA A 34 20.91 2.64 19.51
CA ALA A 34 21.22 4.07 19.60
C ALA A 34 20.67 4.70 20.89
N ARG A 35 19.44 4.36 21.28
CA ARG A 35 18.83 4.81 22.54
C ARG A 35 19.59 4.31 23.77
N ARG A 36 20.03 3.05 23.77
CA ARG A 36 20.85 2.49 24.88
C ARG A 36 22.23 3.12 24.96
N ALA A 37 22.82 3.47 23.83
CA ALA A 37 24.11 4.15 23.74
C ALA A 37 24.03 5.67 24.02
N GLY A 38 22.85 6.21 24.35
CA GLY A 38 22.66 7.64 24.60
C GLY A 38 22.80 8.53 23.35
N ALA A 39 22.76 7.95 22.15
CA ALA A 39 22.80 8.72 20.91
C ALA A 39 21.49 9.47 20.68
N VAL A 40 21.57 10.64 20.04
CA VAL A 40 20.39 11.47 19.73
C VAL A 40 19.50 10.75 18.72
N VAL A 41 18.26 10.46 19.11
CA VAL A 41 17.22 9.88 18.26
C VAL A 41 16.14 10.94 18.03
N ALA A 42 15.99 11.39 16.79
CA ALA A 42 14.90 12.29 16.41
C ALA A 42 13.58 11.51 16.32
N THR A 43 12.52 12.05 16.93
CA THR A 43 11.17 11.50 16.87
C THR A 43 10.20 12.55 16.37
N ASP A 44 9.66 12.36 15.17
CA ASP A 44 8.64 13.22 14.59
C ASP A 44 7.26 12.54 14.62
N LYS A 45 6.22 13.32 14.95
CA LYS A 45 4.84 12.87 14.87
C LYS A 45 4.44 12.82 13.39
N LYS A 46 3.92 11.67 12.91
CA LYS A 46 3.37 11.62 11.55
C LYS A 46 2.06 12.42 11.47
N VAL A 47 1.87 13.09 10.33
CA VAL A 47 0.75 14.00 10.05
C VAL A 47 -0.62 13.33 10.26
N THR A 48 -0.74 12.03 9.99
CA THR A 48 -2.00 11.27 10.11
C THR A 48 -2.05 10.34 11.34
N THR A 49 -1.09 10.46 12.28
CA THR A 49 -1.08 9.60 13.47
C THR A 49 -2.30 9.89 14.36
N GLY A 50 -3.02 8.81 14.74
CA GLY A 50 -4.14 8.86 15.68
C GLY A 50 -5.53 9.03 15.04
N LEU A 51 -5.63 9.02 13.70
CA LEU A 51 -6.92 9.08 13.00
C LEU A 51 -7.24 7.74 12.32
N ASN A 52 -8.50 7.32 12.40
CA ASN A 52 -9.06 6.11 11.77
C ASN A 52 -9.85 6.45 10.50
N LYS A 53 -9.26 7.24 9.59
CA LYS A 53 -9.96 7.67 8.38
C LYS A 53 -10.28 6.46 7.48
N ALA A 54 -11.57 6.24 7.22
CA ALA A 54 -12.06 5.07 6.46
C ALA A 54 -11.50 5.00 5.04
N HIS A 55 -11.37 6.15 4.37
CA HIS A 55 -10.66 6.28 3.10
C HIS A 55 -9.44 7.18 3.30
N GLN A 56 -8.27 6.62 3.05
CA GLN A 56 -7.03 7.39 2.95
C GLN A 56 -7.27 8.53 1.93
N GLY A 57 -6.90 9.75 2.32
CA GLY A 57 -6.98 10.89 1.42
C GLY A 57 -6.14 10.66 0.17
N THR A 58 -6.41 11.42 -0.88
CA THR A 58 -5.54 11.48 -2.05
C THR A 58 -4.13 11.83 -1.59
N ASP A 59 -3.14 11.12 -2.17
CA ASP A 59 -1.74 11.30 -1.82
C ASP A 59 -1.35 12.79 -1.96
N HIS A 60 -0.97 13.43 -0.86
CA HIS A 60 -0.64 14.86 -0.85
C HIS A 60 0.49 15.21 -1.83
N GLN A 61 1.40 14.28 -2.11
CA GLN A 61 2.45 14.45 -3.13
C GLN A 61 1.86 14.41 -4.53
N ARG A 62 0.86 13.56 -4.76
CA ARG A 62 0.15 13.48 -6.05
C ARG A 62 -0.68 14.72 -6.31
N ILE A 63 -1.34 15.28 -5.30
CA ILE A 63 -2.08 16.55 -5.41
C ILE A 63 -1.11 17.69 -5.72
N ALA A 64 0.01 17.79 -5.01
CA ALA A 64 1.01 18.83 -5.25
C ALA A 64 1.69 18.70 -6.62
N LYS A 65 1.82 17.48 -7.17
CA LYS A 65 2.28 17.27 -8.54
C LYS A 65 1.23 17.68 -9.57
N LEU A 66 -0.03 17.31 -9.32
CA LEU A 66 -1.16 17.65 -10.18
C LEU A 66 -1.35 19.17 -10.29
N ASP A 67 -1.21 19.90 -9.19
CA ASP A 67 -1.30 21.37 -9.15
C ASP A 67 -0.21 22.08 -9.96
N ARG A 68 0.93 21.41 -10.20
CA ARG A 68 2.06 21.95 -10.98
C ARG A 68 1.99 21.64 -12.47
N GLU A 69 1.17 20.68 -12.89
CA GLU A 69 1.10 20.19 -14.28
C GLU A 69 -0.25 20.57 -14.92
N ASN A 70 -0.24 21.40 -15.97
CA ASN A 70 -1.47 21.86 -16.66
C ASN A 70 -2.07 20.84 -17.64
N GLU A 71 -1.37 19.77 -18.00
CA GLU A 71 -1.88 18.68 -18.85
C GLU A 71 -2.13 17.41 -18.04
N VAL A 72 -3.35 17.30 -17.50
CA VAL A 72 -3.74 16.19 -16.63
C VAL A 72 -4.28 15.02 -17.45
N ALA A 73 -3.51 13.93 -17.53
CA ALA A 73 -4.02 12.66 -18.06
C ALA A 73 -5.17 12.14 -17.18
N PRO A 74 -6.27 11.63 -17.77
CA PRO A 74 -7.39 11.07 -17.00
C PRO A 74 -6.93 9.96 -16.04
N PRO A 75 -7.46 9.90 -14.81
CA PRO A 75 -7.08 8.88 -13.86
C PRO A 75 -7.37 7.48 -14.41
N ALA A 76 -6.41 6.57 -14.22
CA ALA A 76 -6.52 5.19 -14.66
C ALA A 76 -7.79 4.55 -14.07
N LYS A 77 -8.56 3.87 -14.93
CA LYS A 77 -9.81 3.18 -14.56
C LYS A 77 -9.54 1.69 -14.34
N ILE A 78 -10.46 1.03 -13.65
CA ILE A 78 -10.41 -0.42 -13.44
C ILE A 78 -10.56 -1.14 -14.79
N PRO A 79 -9.69 -2.12 -15.11
CA PRO A 79 -9.84 -2.87 -16.35
C PRO A 79 -11.13 -3.71 -16.31
N PRO A 80 -11.85 -3.84 -17.45
CA PRO A 80 -13.10 -4.60 -17.50
C PRO A 80 -13.00 -6.07 -17.07
N SER A 81 -11.80 -6.66 -17.13
CA SER A 81 -11.52 -8.02 -16.65
C SER A 81 -11.81 -8.19 -15.15
N VAL A 82 -11.48 -7.18 -14.33
CA VAL A 82 -11.72 -7.20 -12.89
C VAL A 82 -13.22 -7.10 -12.59
N GLY A 83 -13.94 -6.23 -13.31
CA GLY A 83 -15.39 -6.10 -13.15
C GLY A 83 -16.13 -7.40 -13.48
N ARG A 84 -15.74 -8.10 -14.57
CA ARG A 84 -16.30 -9.41 -14.93
C ARG A 84 -15.99 -10.48 -13.89
N ALA A 85 -14.76 -10.52 -13.37
CA ALA A 85 -14.38 -11.47 -12.33
C ALA A 85 -15.17 -11.25 -11.02
N MET A 86 -15.43 -9.99 -10.65
CA MET A 86 -16.27 -9.65 -9.51
C MET A 86 -17.71 -10.13 -9.69
N GLN A 87 -18.29 -9.87 -10.87
CA GLN A 87 -19.66 -10.29 -11.17
C GLN A 87 -19.80 -11.81 -11.15
N ALA A 88 -18.85 -12.55 -11.74
CA ALA A 88 -18.85 -14.01 -11.72
C ALA A 88 -18.79 -14.55 -10.28
N ALA A 89 -17.84 -14.08 -9.47
CA ALA A 89 -17.70 -14.50 -8.08
C ALA A 89 -18.95 -14.17 -7.24
N ARG A 90 -19.63 -13.06 -7.53
CA ARG A 90 -20.89 -12.70 -6.88
C ARG A 90 -22.01 -13.69 -7.21
N MET A 91 -22.13 -14.09 -8.49
CA MET A 91 -23.14 -15.06 -8.92
C MET A 91 -22.88 -16.43 -8.32
N ASP A 92 -21.61 -16.87 -8.26
CA ASP A 92 -21.22 -18.16 -7.66
C ASP A 92 -21.58 -18.21 -6.17
N LEU A 93 -21.41 -17.10 -5.46
CA LEU A 93 -21.77 -16.97 -4.04
C LEU A 93 -23.25 -16.65 -3.81
N LYS A 94 -24.04 -16.44 -4.87
CA LYS A 94 -25.47 -16.07 -4.81
C LYS A 94 -25.76 -14.84 -3.94
N LEU A 95 -24.85 -13.87 -3.91
CA LEU A 95 -24.99 -12.63 -3.13
C LEU A 95 -25.51 -11.49 -4.00
N SER A 96 -26.35 -10.61 -3.43
CA SER A 96 -26.70 -9.36 -4.11
C SER A 96 -25.58 -8.33 -3.98
N GLN A 97 -25.58 -7.32 -4.86
CA GLN A 97 -24.68 -6.18 -4.73
C GLN A 97 -24.83 -5.48 -3.37
N LYS A 98 -26.06 -5.43 -2.84
CA LYS A 98 -26.35 -4.82 -1.54
C LYS A 98 -25.70 -5.60 -0.40
N ASP A 99 -25.75 -6.94 -0.46
CA ASP A 99 -25.18 -7.80 0.59
C ASP A 99 -23.65 -7.70 0.61
N ILE A 100 -23.01 -7.65 -0.56
CA ILE A 100 -21.56 -7.46 -0.67
C ILE A 100 -21.19 -6.06 -0.18
N ALA A 101 -21.91 -5.02 -0.62
CA ALA A 101 -21.69 -3.63 -0.22
C ALA A 101 -21.76 -3.47 1.32
N GLN A 102 -22.77 -4.10 1.95
CA GLN A 102 -22.91 -4.11 3.41
C GLN A 102 -21.74 -4.86 4.08
N LYS A 103 -21.28 -5.98 3.53
CA LYS A 103 -20.14 -6.74 4.05
C LYS A 103 -18.81 -5.98 3.98
N ILE A 104 -18.62 -5.13 2.97
CA ILE A 104 -17.40 -4.30 2.81
C ILE A 104 -17.53 -2.90 3.46
N ASN A 105 -18.70 -2.58 4.02
CA ASN A 105 -19.05 -1.25 4.53
C ASN A 105 -18.84 -0.13 3.47
N GLU A 106 -19.33 -0.35 2.26
CA GLU A 106 -19.32 0.64 1.18
C GLU A 106 -20.73 0.85 0.63
N LYS A 107 -20.93 1.93 -0.12
CA LYS A 107 -22.23 2.20 -0.77
C LYS A 107 -22.44 1.24 -1.94
N PRO A 108 -23.68 0.76 -2.19
CA PRO A 108 -23.99 -0.09 -3.35
C PRO A 108 -23.61 0.54 -4.70
N SER A 109 -23.73 1.86 -4.83
CA SER A 109 -23.32 2.60 -6.04
C SER A 109 -21.84 2.45 -6.35
N VAL A 110 -20.99 2.42 -5.33
CA VAL A 110 -19.54 2.22 -5.49
C VAL A 110 -19.29 0.82 -6.06
N LEU A 111 -19.96 -0.21 -5.55
CA LEU A 111 -19.81 -1.57 -6.08
C LEU A 111 -20.24 -1.66 -7.55
N GLN A 112 -21.36 -1.01 -7.90
CA GLN A 112 -21.85 -0.94 -9.27
C GLN A 112 -20.83 -0.28 -10.22
N ASP A 113 -20.20 0.82 -9.80
CA ASP A 113 -19.17 1.50 -10.60
C ASP A 113 -17.90 0.67 -10.78
N TYR A 114 -17.58 -0.19 -9.81
CA TYR A 114 -16.46 -1.14 -9.89
C TYR A 114 -16.77 -2.30 -10.85
N GLU A 115 -17.96 -2.89 -10.76
CA GLU A 115 -18.39 -3.93 -11.70
C GLU A 115 -18.48 -3.39 -13.14
N ALA A 116 -18.87 -2.12 -13.31
CA ALA A 116 -18.92 -1.45 -14.60
C ALA A 116 -17.56 -0.94 -15.13
N GLY A 117 -16.48 -1.02 -14.34
CA GLY A 117 -15.14 -0.54 -14.72
C GLY A 117 -15.02 0.99 -14.84
N LYS A 118 -15.98 1.75 -14.28
CA LYS A 118 -15.97 3.23 -14.31
C LYS A 118 -15.18 3.82 -13.15
N ALA A 119 -15.07 3.11 -12.04
CA ALA A 119 -14.43 3.60 -10.84
C ALA A 119 -12.90 3.69 -10.97
N ILE A 120 -12.32 4.60 -10.18
CA ILE A 120 -10.88 4.70 -9.97
C ILE A 120 -10.46 3.57 -9.02
N PRO A 121 -9.44 2.76 -9.37
CA PRO A 121 -8.99 1.65 -8.53
C PRO A 121 -8.49 2.15 -7.17
N ASN A 122 -9.19 1.78 -6.09
CA ASN A 122 -8.70 1.96 -4.73
C ASN A 122 -8.23 0.60 -4.17
N PRO A 123 -6.93 0.43 -3.84
CA PRO A 123 -6.40 -0.86 -3.37
C PRO A 123 -7.03 -1.31 -2.05
N GLN A 124 -7.53 -0.40 -1.22
CA GLN A 124 -8.20 -0.72 0.04
C GLN A 124 -9.58 -1.35 -0.22
N ILE A 125 -10.37 -0.78 -1.12
CA ILE A 125 -11.69 -1.30 -1.51
C ILE A 125 -11.52 -2.65 -2.21
N LEU A 126 -10.57 -2.76 -3.14
CA LEU A 126 -10.24 -4.03 -3.80
C LEU A 126 -9.83 -5.11 -2.79
N GLY A 127 -8.99 -4.78 -1.79
CA GLY A 127 -8.62 -5.75 -0.75
C GLY A 127 -9.76 -6.18 0.18
N LYS A 128 -10.79 -5.35 0.37
CA LYS A 128 -12.03 -5.77 1.07
C LYS A 128 -12.86 -6.70 0.19
N LEU A 129 -13.00 -6.37 -1.09
CA LEU A 129 -13.74 -7.16 -2.08
C LEU A 129 -13.12 -8.54 -2.29
N GLU A 130 -11.80 -8.63 -2.40
CA GLU A 130 -11.07 -9.90 -2.53
C GLU A 130 -11.39 -10.85 -1.36
N ARG A 131 -11.44 -10.32 -0.14
CA ARG A 131 -11.78 -11.11 1.05
C ARG A 131 -13.27 -11.47 1.13
N ALA A 132 -14.15 -10.57 0.68
CA ALA A 132 -15.59 -10.80 0.71
C ALA A 132 -16.03 -11.85 -0.33
N LEU A 133 -15.41 -11.82 -1.52
CA LEU A 133 -15.71 -12.68 -2.67
C LEU A 133 -14.80 -13.91 -2.76
N GLY A 134 -13.68 -13.94 -2.03
CA GLY A 134 -12.75 -15.08 -2.04
C GLY A 134 -11.99 -15.26 -3.37
N VAL A 135 -11.85 -14.20 -4.16
CA VAL A 135 -11.13 -14.18 -5.44
C VAL A 135 -10.11 -13.05 -5.47
N LYS A 136 -9.00 -13.25 -6.18
CA LYS A 136 -7.99 -12.21 -6.41
C LYS A 136 -8.48 -11.24 -7.49
N LEU A 137 -8.44 -9.94 -7.17
CA LEU A 137 -8.87 -8.85 -8.06
C LEU A 137 -7.71 -7.91 -8.41
N ARG A 138 -6.51 -8.19 -7.88
CA ARG A 138 -5.27 -7.44 -8.10
C ARG A 138 -4.15 -8.36 -8.58
N GLY A 139 -3.19 -7.77 -9.31
CA GLY A 139 -2.02 -8.46 -9.84
C GLY A 139 -2.32 -9.27 -11.10
N SER A 140 -1.47 -10.27 -11.38
CA SER A 140 -1.51 -11.04 -12.63
C SER A 140 -2.60 -12.14 -12.66
N ASP A 141 -3.04 -12.61 -11.49
CA ASP A 141 -3.95 -13.75 -11.34
C ASP A 141 -5.40 -13.32 -11.06
N ILE A 142 -5.96 -12.46 -11.92
CA ILE A 142 -7.32 -11.94 -11.76
C ILE A 142 -8.34 -13.09 -11.89
N GLY A 143 -9.26 -13.20 -10.93
CA GLY A 143 -10.33 -14.21 -10.92
C GLY A 143 -9.96 -15.56 -10.32
N LYS A 144 -8.69 -15.80 -9.96
CA LYS A 144 -8.33 -17.03 -9.22
C LYS A 144 -8.83 -16.97 -7.78
N LYS A 145 -9.21 -18.13 -7.23
CA LYS A 145 -9.60 -18.27 -5.82
C LYS A 145 -8.47 -17.75 -4.92
N MET A 146 -8.81 -16.89 -3.98
CA MET A 146 -7.87 -16.38 -3.01
C MET A 146 -7.50 -17.52 -2.07
N GLU A 147 -6.25 -17.99 -2.14
CA GLU A 147 -5.69 -18.81 -1.07
C GLU A 147 -5.75 -17.98 0.22
N GLY A 148 -6.37 -18.54 1.27
CA GLY A 148 -6.48 -17.88 2.57
C GLY A 148 -5.10 -17.47 3.11
N PRO A 149 -5.04 -16.65 4.16
CA PRO A 149 -3.77 -16.18 4.69
C PRO A 149 -2.87 -17.39 4.98
N LYS A 150 -1.76 -17.51 4.24
CA LYS A 150 -0.67 -18.41 4.62
C LYS A 150 -0.21 -17.92 5.99
N LYS A 151 -0.66 -18.60 7.04
CA LYS A 151 -0.11 -18.43 8.39
C LYS A 151 1.40 -18.62 8.27
N SER A 152 2.13 -17.53 8.42
CA SER A 152 3.57 -17.56 8.68
C SER A 152 3.77 -17.72 10.18
#